data_AF-L7CJ66-F1
#
_entry.id   AF-L7CJ66-F1
#
_cell.length_a   1.000
_cell.length_b   1.000
_cell.length_c   1.000
_cell.angle_alpha   90.00
_cell.angle_beta   90.00
_cell.angle_gamma   90.00
#
_symmetry.space_group_name_H-M   'P 1'
#
loop_
_entity.id
_entity.type
_entity.pdbx_description
1 polymer ?
#
loop_
_entity_poly.entity_id
_entity_poly.type
_entity_poly.pdbx_seq_one_letter_code
_entity_poly.pdbx_strand_id
1 'polypeptide(L)'
;MLANIDANSACNESQGGRFTLNIVDKARLRNRSGTTVVMLVILLPVMLAVAAYCINVVYMEMARTELQISTDLATRAAGRVLAVTGDKAEAIEAAERLLEANPYLDRTLSIGDADIIFGKSNRTEKNKRYEFTPDKKVNSVSLRAFGADDVPMLFPTMGVPIEFRPIKQAVATQVELDIAIVLDRSGSMAFSHDEVAKNGSPSSAPPGWKMGHAVPKDARWLDTVAAVNGFLDIMEDSSHDERVSLSTYSDKSKADVKLTGDYTEIRAAMNAHSTKFKGGATNIGSGILEGGATLGDKKLARSWASRVLIVMSDGIHNTGIEPIPAAQQVANEKIMIFTVTFSDEANVQEMEKVAVSGGGQHFHAKDSQQLTEAFRKIAKSLPTLITF
;
A
#
# COMPACT_ATOMS: atom_id res chain seq x y z
N MET A 1 -93.48 -27.93 -25.17
CA MET A 1 -93.79 -26.81 -24.25
C MET A 1 -94.73 -27.37 -23.21
N LEU A 2 -94.58 -27.04 -21.92
CA LEU A 2 -95.14 -27.74 -20.74
C LEU A 2 -94.22 -28.87 -20.25
N ALA A 3 -94.12 -29.23 -18.98
CA ALA A 3 -94.12 -28.55 -17.69
C ALA A 3 -93.96 -29.70 -16.67
N ASN A 4 -93.11 -29.52 -15.66
CA ASN A 4 -93.24 -30.02 -14.29
C ASN A 4 -93.44 -31.53 -13.98
N ILE A 5 -92.61 -31.96 -13.02
CA ILE A 5 -93.00 -32.67 -11.77
C ILE A 5 -93.08 -34.21 -11.76
N ASP A 6 -92.22 -34.75 -10.87
CA ASP A 6 -92.33 -35.87 -9.93
C ASP A 6 -92.43 -37.36 -10.30
N ALA A 7 -91.79 -38.09 -9.38
CA ALA A 7 -92.15 -39.38 -8.79
C ALA A 7 -91.62 -40.67 -9.44
N ASN A 8 -90.59 -41.20 -8.77
CA ASN A 8 -90.42 -42.59 -8.36
C ASN A 8 -91.62 -43.52 -8.64
N SER A 9 -91.39 -44.62 -9.37
CA SER A 9 -91.87 -45.95 -8.96
C SER A 9 -91.26 -47.06 -9.81
N ALA A 10 -90.60 -47.97 -9.11
CA ALA A 10 -90.56 -49.43 -9.23
C ALA A 10 -90.72 -50.19 -10.57
N CYS A 11 -89.98 -51.31 -10.58
CA CYS A 11 -90.33 -52.61 -11.14
C CYS A 11 -90.16 -52.90 -12.65
N ASN A 12 -89.07 -53.65 -12.89
CA ASN A 12 -89.07 -55.05 -13.36
C ASN A 12 -89.28 -55.37 -14.84
N GLU A 13 -88.53 -56.42 -15.24
CA GLU A 13 -88.68 -57.28 -16.41
C GLU A 13 -88.35 -56.74 -17.81
N SER A 14 -87.26 -57.26 -18.40
CA SER A 14 -87.40 -58.47 -19.22
C SER A 14 -86.05 -58.89 -19.85
N GLN A 15 -85.96 -60.20 -20.04
CA GLN A 15 -84.83 -60.94 -20.58
C GLN A 15 -84.51 -60.57 -22.04
N GLY A 16 -83.25 -60.72 -22.44
CA GLY A 16 -82.93 -60.83 -23.86
C GLY A 16 -81.44 -60.84 -24.20
N GLY A 17 -80.91 -62.03 -24.50
CA GLY A 17 -79.87 -62.18 -25.53
C GLY A 17 -78.42 -62.06 -25.10
N ARG A 18 -77.76 -63.22 -24.98
CA ARG A 18 -76.31 -63.35 -25.16
C ARG A 18 -75.91 -62.75 -26.52
N PHE A 19 -75.11 -61.69 -26.51
CA PHE A 19 -74.24 -61.32 -27.62
C PHE A 19 -72.80 -61.24 -27.12
N THR A 20 -71.95 -62.07 -27.72
CA THR A 20 -70.50 -62.09 -27.58
C THR A 20 -69.91 -60.75 -28.01
N LEU A 21 -69.12 -60.11 -27.14
CA LEU A 21 -68.27 -58.98 -27.52
C LEU A 21 -66.89 -59.13 -26.87
N ASN A 22 -65.96 -59.55 -27.72
CA ASN A 22 -64.56 -59.18 -27.80
C ASN A 22 -63.76 -59.00 -26.51
N ILE A 23 -62.86 -59.96 -26.33
CA ILE A 23 -61.58 -59.80 -25.64
C ILE A 23 -60.85 -58.62 -26.30
N VAL A 24 -60.80 -57.48 -25.63
CA VAL A 24 -59.87 -56.39 -25.93
C VAL A 24 -58.91 -56.27 -24.75
N ASP A 25 -57.68 -56.65 -25.04
CA ASP A 25 -56.42 -56.37 -24.37
C ASP A 25 -56.47 -55.40 -23.18
N LYS A 26 -56.44 -55.95 -21.96
CA LYS A 26 -55.84 -55.25 -20.84
C LYS A 26 -54.33 -55.24 -21.04
N ALA A 27 -53.86 -54.16 -21.65
CA ALA A 27 -52.46 -53.80 -21.76
C ALA A 27 -51.71 -54.07 -20.45
N ARG A 28 -50.58 -54.79 -20.57
CA ARG A 28 -49.53 -54.85 -19.56
C ARG A 28 -49.03 -53.43 -19.25
N LEU A 29 -49.60 -52.79 -18.23
CA LEU A 29 -48.93 -51.71 -17.52
C LEU A 29 -47.78 -52.32 -16.71
N ARG A 30 -46.65 -52.54 -17.40
CA ARG A 30 -45.42 -53.07 -16.80
C ARG A 30 -44.92 -52.04 -15.79
N ASN A 31 -44.81 -52.50 -14.55
CA ASN A 31 -44.33 -51.81 -13.35
C ASN A 31 -43.02 -51.02 -13.62
N ARG A 32 -43.12 -49.72 -13.92
CA ARG A 32 -41.95 -48.80 -14.05
C ARG A 32 -41.69 -47.97 -12.79
N SER A 33 -42.49 -48.16 -11.73
CA SER A 33 -42.37 -47.44 -10.46
C SER A 33 -41.35 -48.05 -9.50
N GLY A 34 -41.01 -49.34 -9.61
CA GLY A 34 -40.06 -50.00 -8.72
C GLY A 34 -38.59 -49.66 -9.00
N THR A 35 -38.17 -49.63 -10.27
CA THR A 35 -36.77 -49.36 -10.65
C THR A 35 -36.36 -47.93 -10.30
N THR A 36 -37.27 -46.96 -10.43
CA THR A 36 -37.01 -45.55 -10.13
C THR A 36 -36.79 -45.32 -8.63
N VAL A 37 -37.52 -46.03 -7.77
CA VAL A 37 -37.34 -45.95 -6.31
C VAL A 37 -35.99 -46.55 -5.90
N VAL A 38 -35.59 -47.69 -6.48
CA VAL A 38 -34.26 -48.29 -6.22
C VAL A 38 -33.14 -47.37 -6.68
N MET A 39 -33.28 -46.73 -7.85
CA MET A 39 -32.30 -45.76 -8.33
C MET A 39 -32.22 -44.52 -7.43
N LEU A 40 -33.37 -44.01 -6.94
CA LEU A 40 -33.42 -42.88 -6.01
C LEU A 40 -32.71 -43.19 -4.69
N VAL A 41 -32.94 -44.37 -4.11
CA VAL A 41 -32.33 -44.81 -2.83
C VAL A 41 -30.81 -44.89 -2.92
N ILE A 42 -30.25 -45.20 -4.10
CA ILE A 42 -28.81 -45.24 -4.32
C ILE A 42 -28.26 -43.85 -4.70
N LEU A 43 -28.96 -43.11 -5.57
CA LEU A 43 -28.48 -41.84 -6.10
C LEU A 43 -28.51 -40.71 -5.05
N LEU A 44 -29.52 -40.68 -4.18
CA LEU A 44 -29.68 -39.62 -3.19
C LEU A 44 -28.53 -39.58 -2.17
N PRO A 45 -28.09 -40.71 -1.57
CA PRO A 45 -26.88 -40.74 -0.75
C PRO A 45 -25.61 -40.31 -1.50
N VAL A 46 -25.47 -40.70 -2.77
CA VAL A 46 -24.31 -40.29 -3.59
C VAL A 46 -24.30 -38.78 -3.82
N MET A 47 -25.45 -38.18 -4.16
CA MET A 47 -25.54 -36.73 -4.31
C MET A 47 -25.26 -35.99 -3.00
N LEU A 48 -25.76 -36.49 -1.87
CA LEU A 48 -25.48 -35.91 -0.55
C LEU A 48 -23.99 -36.03 -0.19
N ALA A 49 -23.35 -37.16 -0.50
CA ALA A 49 -21.91 -37.34 -0.27
C ALA A 49 -21.07 -36.36 -1.10
N VAL A 50 -21.42 -36.14 -2.38
CA VAL A 50 -20.76 -35.14 -3.23
C VAL A 50 -21.01 -33.73 -2.71
N ALA A 51 -22.23 -33.41 -2.29
CA ALA A 51 -22.55 -32.11 -1.71
C ALA A 51 -21.76 -31.83 -0.43
N ALA A 52 -21.67 -32.81 0.47
CA ALA A 52 -20.86 -32.71 1.70
C ALA A 52 -19.38 -32.51 1.39
N TYR A 53 -18.84 -33.22 0.41
CA TYR A 53 -17.47 -33.01 -0.07
C TYR A 53 -17.25 -31.59 -0.60
N CYS A 54 -18.16 -31.08 -1.44
CA CYS A 54 -18.10 -29.71 -1.95
C CYS A 54 -18.13 -28.68 -0.83
N ILE A 55 -18.98 -28.86 0.19
CA ILE A 55 -19.06 -27.95 1.34
C ILE A 55 -17.75 -27.98 2.14
N ASN A 56 -17.16 -29.16 2.38
CA ASN A 56 -15.87 -29.28 3.06
C ASN A 56 -14.74 -28.58 2.29
N VAL A 57 -14.71 -28.68 0.96
CA VAL A 57 -13.72 -27.97 0.13
C VAL A 57 -13.89 -26.46 0.25
N VAL A 58 -15.11 -25.95 0.17
CA VAL A 58 -15.39 -24.52 0.34
C VAL A 58 -14.98 -24.05 1.74
N TYR A 59 -15.27 -24.85 2.77
CA TYR A 59 -14.87 -24.55 4.14
C TYR A 59 -13.34 -24.48 4.32
N MET A 60 -12.59 -25.41 3.70
CA MET A 60 -11.13 -25.37 3.70
C MET A 60 -10.58 -24.12 3.00
N GLU A 61 -11.15 -23.73 1.86
CA GLU A 61 -10.71 -22.54 1.13
C GLU A 61 -11.06 -21.23 1.85
N MET A 62 -12.19 -21.18 2.54
CA MET A 62 -12.56 -20.08 3.43
C MET A 62 -11.52 -19.92 4.55
N ALA A 63 -11.20 -21.02 5.25
CA ALA A 63 -10.19 -21.03 6.32
C ALA A 63 -8.81 -20.59 5.84
N ARG A 64 -8.39 -21.05 4.65
CA ARG A 64 -7.11 -20.64 4.03
C ARG A 64 -7.09 -19.16 3.69
N THR A 65 -8.21 -18.61 3.24
CA THR A 65 -8.34 -17.20 2.85
C THR A 65 -8.33 -16.30 4.08
N GLU A 66 -9.10 -16.64 5.11
CA GLU A 66 -9.11 -15.90 6.38
C GLU A 66 -7.75 -15.92 7.06
N LEU A 67 -7.09 -17.07 7.11
CA LEU A 67 -5.73 -17.17 7.68
C LEU A 67 -4.74 -16.33 6.87
N GLN A 68 -4.84 -16.30 5.54
CA GLN A 68 -3.99 -15.44 4.70
C GLN A 68 -4.21 -13.97 5.03
N ILE A 69 -5.46 -13.52 5.14
CA ILE A 69 -5.78 -12.11 5.46
C ILE A 69 -5.20 -11.73 6.82
N SER A 70 -5.40 -12.57 7.85
CA SER A 70 -4.86 -12.32 9.18
C SER A 70 -3.32 -12.28 9.18
N THR A 71 -2.67 -13.23 8.49
CA THR A 71 -1.21 -13.28 8.31
C THR A 71 -0.70 -12.03 7.60
N ASP A 72 -1.33 -11.60 6.50
CA ASP A 72 -0.92 -10.43 5.71
C ASP A 72 -1.03 -9.15 6.52
N LEU A 73 -2.13 -8.98 7.28
CA LEU A 73 -2.34 -7.83 8.15
C LEU A 73 -1.27 -7.78 9.25
N ALA A 74 -1.07 -8.87 9.98
CA ALA A 74 -0.09 -8.96 11.05
C ALA A 74 1.34 -8.71 10.56
N THR A 75 1.72 -9.34 9.46
CA THR A 75 3.05 -9.14 8.84
C THR A 75 3.24 -7.70 8.41
N ARG A 76 2.20 -7.06 7.85
CA ARG A 76 2.25 -5.65 7.46
C ARG A 76 2.42 -4.71 8.65
N ALA A 77 1.72 -4.96 9.75
CA ALA A 77 1.89 -4.17 10.97
C ALA A 77 3.31 -4.31 11.54
N ALA A 78 3.81 -5.55 11.67
CA ALA A 78 5.17 -5.79 12.14
C ALA A 78 6.21 -5.13 11.24
N GLY A 79 6.10 -5.31 9.92
CA GLY A 79 7.01 -4.68 8.96
C GLY A 79 6.97 -3.15 9.01
N ARG A 80 5.79 -2.56 9.23
CA ARG A 80 5.63 -1.11 9.37
C ARG A 80 6.24 -0.57 10.66
N VAL A 81 5.99 -1.22 11.79
CA VAL A 81 6.56 -0.80 13.08
C VAL A 81 8.08 -0.94 13.05
N LEU A 82 8.59 -2.08 12.56
CA LEU A 82 10.02 -2.27 12.36
C LEU A 82 10.65 -1.19 11.47
N ALA A 83 9.96 -0.76 10.41
CA ALA A 83 10.46 0.31 9.52
C ALA A 83 10.50 1.69 10.18
N VAL A 84 9.65 1.94 11.18
CA VAL A 84 9.52 3.25 11.83
C VAL A 84 10.35 3.34 13.10
N THR A 85 10.44 2.27 13.88
CA THR A 85 11.07 2.27 15.21
C THR A 85 12.37 1.51 15.24
N GLY A 86 12.60 0.58 14.30
CA GLY A 86 13.75 -0.31 14.32
C GLY A 86 13.73 -1.36 15.43
N ASP A 87 12.70 -1.35 16.29
CA ASP A 87 12.59 -2.28 17.42
C ASP A 87 11.82 -3.55 17.01
N LYS A 88 12.44 -4.71 17.29
CA LYS A 88 11.85 -6.01 17.02
C LYS A 88 10.74 -6.37 18.01
N ALA A 89 10.85 -5.94 19.27
CA ALA A 89 9.85 -6.23 20.29
C ALA A 89 8.53 -5.52 19.98
N GLU A 90 8.59 -4.23 19.64
CA GLU A 90 7.40 -3.47 19.22
C GLU A 90 6.79 -4.03 17.92
N ALA A 91 7.63 -4.51 16.99
CA ALA A 91 7.14 -5.14 15.77
C ALA A 91 6.38 -6.45 16.05
N ILE A 92 6.85 -7.25 17.02
CA ILE A 92 6.18 -8.46 17.49
C ILE A 92 4.82 -8.12 18.13
N GLU A 93 4.80 -7.15 19.06
CA GLU A 93 3.57 -6.70 19.73
C GLU A 93 2.52 -6.18 18.73
N ALA A 94 2.96 -5.47 17.69
CA ALA A 94 2.08 -5.00 16.63
C ALA A 94 1.50 -6.12 15.77
N ALA A 95 2.27 -7.19 15.50
CA ALA A 95 1.76 -8.39 14.84
C ALA A 95 0.74 -9.11 15.72
N GLU A 96 1.03 -9.31 17.01
CA GLU A 96 0.11 -9.93 17.98
C GLU A 96 -1.24 -9.27 17.99
N ARG A 97 -1.24 -7.94 18.16
CA ARG A 97 -2.46 -7.15 18.20
C ARG A 97 -3.33 -7.36 16.95
N LEU A 98 -2.71 -7.51 15.77
CA LEU A 98 -3.47 -7.75 14.54
C LEU A 98 -3.88 -9.21 14.35
N LEU A 99 -3.10 -10.18 14.83
CA LEU A 99 -3.52 -11.59 14.85
C LEU A 99 -4.74 -11.79 15.77
N GLU A 100 -4.72 -11.19 16.96
CA GLU A 100 -5.83 -11.24 17.91
C GLU A 100 -7.10 -10.55 17.39
N ALA A 101 -6.94 -9.43 16.69
CA ALA A 101 -8.06 -8.67 16.12
C ALA A 101 -8.68 -9.35 14.88
N ASN A 102 -8.00 -10.30 14.24
CA ASN A 102 -8.44 -10.94 13.00
C ASN A 102 -8.45 -12.47 13.15
N PRO A 103 -9.46 -13.02 13.86
CA PRO A 103 -9.63 -14.46 14.00
C PRO A 103 -9.92 -15.13 12.65
N TYR A 104 -9.57 -16.41 12.53
CA TYR A 104 -9.95 -17.26 11.39
C TYR A 104 -10.86 -18.38 11.90
N LEU A 105 -11.98 -18.63 11.22
CA LEU A 105 -13.00 -19.60 11.67
C LEU A 105 -13.42 -19.42 13.15
N ASP A 106 -13.57 -18.18 13.60
CA ASP A 106 -13.87 -17.80 14.99
C ASP A 106 -12.79 -18.22 16.03
N ARG A 107 -11.59 -18.57 15.57
CA ARG A 107 -10.43 -18.90 16.41
C ARG A 107 -9.44 -17.74 16.40
N THR A 108 -9.01 -17.32 17.58
CA THR A 108 -7.95 -16.31 17.76
C THR A 108 -6.58 -16.95 17.57
N LEU A 109 -5.73 -16.32 16.78
CA LEU A 109 -4.33 -16.72 16.61
C LEU A 109 -3.47 -16.05 17.68
N SER A 110 -2.61 -16.83 18.34
CA SER A 110 -1.59 -16.31 19.26
C SER A 110 -0.19 -16.44 18.64
N ILE A 111 0.85 -15.83 19.23
CA ILE A 111 2.24 -16.06 18.78
C ILE A 111 2.67 -17.52 18.90
N GLY A 112 2.09 -18.30 19.81
CA GLY A 112 2.36 -19.74 19.87
C GLY A 112 2.03 -20.47 18.56
N ASP A 113 1.18 -19.86 17.75
CA ASP A 113 0.64 -20.38 16.49
C ASP A 113 1.29 -19.69 15.27
N ALA A 114 2.29 -18.82 15.49
CA ALA A 114 2.96 -18.08 14.43
C ALA A 114 4.46 -17.92 14.67
N ASP A 115 5.27 -18.37 13.70
CA ASP A 115 6.70 -18.12 13.68
C ASP A 115 6.98 -16.75 13.04
N ILE A 116 7.50 -15.80 13.83
CA ILE A 116 7.98 -14.51 13.33
C ILE A 116 9.51 -14.59 13.18
N ILE A 117 9.99 -14.47 11.93
CA ILE A 117 11.40 -14.51 11.58
C ILE A 117 11.80 -13.17 10.98
N PHE A 118 12.81 -12.54 11.57
CA PHE A 118 13.41 -11.32 11.04
C PHE A 118 14.58 -11.65 10.13
N GLY A 119 14.70 -10.94 9.02
CA GLY A 119 15.81 -11.15 8.10
C GLY A 119 15.92 -10.08 7.02
N LYS A 120 16.63 -10.46 5.97
CA LYS A 120 16.89 -9.64 4.80
C LYS A 120 16.16 -10.20 3.57
N SER A 121 15.33 -9.37 2.96
CA SER A 121 14.72 -9.57 1.65
C SER A 121 15.34 -8.61 0.66
N ASN A 122 16.02 -9.15 -0.34
CA ASN A 122 16.60 -8.35 -1.42
C ASN A 122 16.01 -8.77 -2.77
N ARG A 123 15.96 -7.81 -3.71
CA ARG A 123 15.60 -8.07 -5.10
C ARG A 123 16.71 -7.54 -6.02
N THR A 124 17.40 -8.44 -6.70
CA THR A 124 18.54 -8.07 -7.56
C THR A 124 18.12 -7.62 -8.96
N GLU A 125 16.92 -7.98 -9.41
CA GLU A 125 16.44 -7.71 -10.77
C GLU A 125 14.93 -7.43 -10.79
N LYS A 126 14.48 -6.58 -11.71
CA LYS A 126 13.08 -6.16 -11.85
C LYS A 126 12.09 -7.33 -12.01
N ASN A 127 12.52 -8.42 -12.66
CA ASN A 127 11.69 -9.58 -12.97
C ASN A 127 11.81 -10.73 -11.95
N LYS A 128 12.64 -10.57 -10.91
CA LYS A 128 12.77 -11.58 -9.84
C LYS A 128 11.89 -11.24 -8.66
N ARG A 129 11.48 -12.27 -7.92
CA ARG A 129 10.79 -12.11 -6.63
C ARG A 129 11.81 -11.70 -5.57
N TYR A 130 11.32 -11.12 -4.48
CA TYR A 130 12.14 -10.92 -3.28
C TYR A 130 12.47 -12.28 -2.68
N GLU A 131 13.72 -12.47 -2.28
CA GLU A 131 14.17 -13.68 -1.60
C GLU A 131 14.51 -13.34 -0.16
N PHE A 132 13.78 -13.95 0.77
CA PHE A 132 13.94 -13.74 2.20
C PHE A 132 15.03 -14.66 2.75
N THR A 133 15.95 -14.08 3.52
CA THR A 133 17.04 -14.80 4.20
C THR A 133 17.13 -14.33 5.67
N PRO A 134 17.16 -15.21 6.67
CA PRO A 134 17.37 -14.80 8.06
C PRO A 134 18.73 -14.11 8.24
N ASP A 135 18.75 -12.90 8.80
CA ASP A 135 19.97 -12.10 9.00
C ASP A 135 19.84 -11.21 10.26
N LYS A 136 20.97 -10.82 10.84
CA LYS A 136 21.06 -9.86 11.95
C LYS A 136 20.70 -8.44 11.52
N LYS A 137 21.06 -8.05 10.29
CA LYS A 137 20.61 -6.79 9.67
C LYS A 137 19.25 -7.04 9.03
N VAL A 138 18.23 -6.45 9.62
CA VAL A 138 16.85 -6.75 9.27
C VAL A 138 16.31 -5.67 8.35
N ASN A 139 15.77 -6.06 7.20
CA ASN A 139 14.95 -5.18 6.36
C ASN A 139 13.56 -5.80 6.07
N SER A 140 13.25 -6.96 6.68
CA SER A 140 12.04 -7.69 6.39
C SER A 140 11.60 -8.56 7.57
N VAL A 141 10.29 -8.78 7.65
CA VAL A 141 9.63 -9.63 8.63
C VAL A 141 8.87 -10.71 7.89
N SER A 142 9.20 -11.98 8.16
CA SER A 142 8.42 -13.13 7.71
C SER A 142 7.56 -13.61 8.86
N LEU A 143 6.26 -13.76 8.64
CA LEU A 143 5.33 -14.39 9.57
C LEU A 143 4.79 -15.65 8.93
N ARG A 144 4.94 -16.77 9.62
CA ARG A 144 4.36 -18.05 9.21
C ARG A 144 3.35 -18.47 10.25
N ALA A 145 2.07 -18.41 9.90
CA ALA A 145 0.99 -18.84 10.76
C ALA A 145 0.62 -20.30 10.48
N PHE A 146 0.50 -21.06 11.56
CA PHE A 146 0.03 -22.44 11.57
C PHE A 146 -1.19 -22.42 12.49
N GLY A 147 -2.38 -22.78 12.01
CA GLY A 147 -3.53 -22.85 12.92
C GLY A 147 -3.19 -23.65 14.19
N ALA A 148 -3.50 -23.09 15.36
CA ALA A 148 -3.13 -23.63 16.68
C ALA A 148 -3.45 -25.13 16.82
N ASP A 149 -4.62 -25.50 16.29
CA ASP A 149 -5.19 -26.83 16.32
C ASP A 149 -5.61 -27.27 14.92
N ASP A 150 -5.69 -28.59 14.76
CA ASP A 150 -6.34 -29.19 13.60
C ASP A 150 -7.84 -28.82 13.60
N VAL A 151 -8.32 -28.36 12.45
CA VAL A 151 -9.70 -27.90 12.28
C VAL A 151 -10.54 -29.07 11.77
N PRO A 152 -11.59 -29.50 12.48
CA PRO A 152 -12.46 -30.56 11.99
C PRO A 152 -13.23 -30.07 10.75
N MET A 153 -13.39 -30.95 9.76
CA MET A 153 -14.27 -30.68 8.63
C MET A 153 -15.74 -30.67 9.08
N LEU A 154 -16.59 -29.89 8.40
CA LEU A 154 -18.02 -29.77 8.70
C LEU A 154 -18.75 -31.12 8.61
N PHE A 155 -18.37 -31.96 7.64
CA PHE A 155 -18.91 -33.30 7.46
C PHE A 155 -17.81 -34.36 7.55
N PRO A 156 -18.02 -35.46 8.29
CA PRO A 156 -17.11 -36.59 8.29
C PRO A 156 -17.14 -37.31 6.94
N THR A 157 -16.01 -37.86 6.51
CA THR A 157 -15.94 -38.68 5.30
C THR A 157 -16.13 -40.13 5.69
N MET A 158 -17.22 -40.76 5.23
CA MET A 158 -17.55 -42.17 5.53
C MET A 158 -17.61 -42.47 7.04
N GLY A 159 -18.07 -41.51 7.85
CA GLY A 159 -18.16 -41.65 9.31
C GLY A 159 -16.84 -41.44 10.07
N VAL A 160 -15.75 -41.13 9.35
CA VAL A 160 -14.46 -40.78 9.96
C VAL A 160 -14.35 -39.24 10.01
N PRO A 161 -14.17 -38.65 11.20
CA PRO A 161 -13.80 -37.24 11.32
C PRO A 161 -12.46 -37.00 10.61
N ILE A 162 -12.42 -36.02 9.72
CA ILE A 162 -11.18 -35.57 9.10
C ILE A 162 -10.90 -34.18 9.61
N GLU A 163 -9.65 -33.92 9.97
CA GLU A 163 -9.18 -32.61 10.38
C GLU A 163 -8.17 -32.08 9.35
N PHE A 164 -8.03 -30.76 9.27
CA PHE A 164 -7.06 -30.12 8.41
C PHE A 164 -6.38 -28.96 9.14
N ARG A 165 -5.12 -28.69 8.80
CA ARG A 165 -4.37 -27.54 9.32
C ARG A 165 -3.97 -26.62 8.17
N PRO A 166 -4.53 -25.41 8.08
CA PRO A 166 -4.05 -24.41 7.14
C PRO A 166 -2.71 -23.85 7.63
N ILE A 167 -1.74 -23.73 6.72
CA ILE A 167 -0.44 -23.10 6.96
C ILE A 167 -0.27 -22.00 5.93
N LYS A 168 0.00 -20.77 6.38
CA LYS A 168 0.21 -19.60 5.51
C LYS A 168 1.46 -18.85 5.93
N GLN A 169 2.08 -18.20 4.96
CA GLN A 169 3.26 -17.37 5.17
C GLN A 169 3.07 -16.05 4.42
N ALA A 170 3.52 -14.96 5.02
CA ALA A 170 3.66 -13.67 4.38
C ALA A 170 4.97 -13.02 4.81
N VAL A 171 5.55 -12.20 3.93
CA VAL A 171 6.80 -11.49 4.20
C VAL A 171 6.58 -10.00 3.94
N ALA A 172 6.72 -9.16 4.96
CA ALA A 172 6.79 -7.71 4.78
C ALA A 172 8.23 -7.32 4.52
N THR A 173 8.50 -6.78 3.34
CA THR A 173 9.82 -6.33 2.92
C THR A 173 9.84 -4.80 2.86
N GLN A 174 10.82 -4.19 3.52
CA GLN A 174 11.10 -2.77 3.37
C GLN A 174 11.72 -2.54 1.99
N VAL A 175 11.22 -1.53 1.28
CA VAL A 175 11.63 -1.27 -0.11
C VAL A 175 12.92 -0.47 -0.11
N GLU A 176 13.81 -0.77 -1.05
CA GLU A 176 14.88 0.15 -1.41
C GLU A 176 14.30 1.45 -1.98
N LEU A 177 14.88 2.60 -1.62
CA LEU A 177 14.33 3.91 -1.97
C LEU A 177 15.34 4.77 -2.72
N ASP A 178 14.91 5.32 -3.85
CA ASP A 178 15.62 6.39 -4.54
C ASP A 178 14.85 7.70 -4.32
N ILE A 179 15.50 8.66 -3.65
CA ILE A 179 14.90 9.90 -3.19
C ILE A 179 15.55 11.08 -3.93
N ALA A 180 14.73 12.00 -4.46
CA ALA A 180 15.21 13.27 -4.99
C ALA A 180 14.71 14.42 -4.14
N ILE A 181 15.64 15.15 -3.52
CA ILE A 181 15.36 16.36 -2.77
C ILE A 181 15.55 17.55 -3.72
N VAL A 182 14.50 18.34 -3.87
CA VAL A 182 14.46 19.52 -4.74
C VAL A 182 14.27 20.76 -3.87
N LEU A 183 15.30 21.59 -3.75
CA LEU A 183 15.31 22.76 -2.86
C LEU A 183 15.23 24.07 -3.63
N ASP A 184 14.40 24.99 -3.11
CA ASP A 184 14.34 26.37 -3.58
C ASP A 184 15.58 27.17 -3.15
N ARG A 185 16.13 27.96 -4.07
CA ARG A 185 17.20 28.94 -3.84
C ARG A 185 16.80 30.33 -4.33
N SER A 186 15.51 30.60 -4.35
CA SER A 186 14.94 31.91 -4.64
C SER A 186 15.47 32.98 -3.67
N GLY A 187 15.31 34.25 -4.05
CA GLY A 187 15.78 35.37 -3.23
C GLY A 187 15.15 35.43 -1.83
N SER A 188 13.90 34.96 -1.67
CA SER A 188 13.17 34.92 -0.40
C SER A 188 13.84 34.00 0.63
N MET A 189 14.51 32.95 0.19
CA MET A 189 15.21 32.01 1.07
C MET A 189 16.37 32.63 1.86
N ALA A 190 16.83 33.84 1.48
CA ALA A 190 17.83 34.59 2.24
C ALA A 190 17.25 35.33 3.45
N PHE A 191 15.93 35.53 3.50
CA PHE A 191 15.23 36.22 4.58
C PHE A 191 14.92 35.24 5.72
N SER A 192 14.61 35.77 6.91
CA SER A 192 14.13 34.95 8.03
C SER A 192 12.70 34.45 7.78
N HIS A 193 12.30 33.37 8.46
CA HIS A 193 10.93 32.87 8.40
C HIS A 193 9.91 33.89 8.94
N ASP A 194 10.33 34.77 9.87
CA ASP A 194 9.52 35.85 10.45
C ASP A 194 9.55 37.16 9.62
N GLU A 195 10.35 37.21 8.55
CA GLU A 195 10.54 38.41 7.75
C GLU A 195 9.92 38.24 6.36
N VAL A 196 9.08 39.19 5.95
CA VAL A 196 8.52 39.24 4.58
C VAL A 196 9.62 39.63 3.60
N ALA A 197 9.80 38.84 2.54
CA ALA A 197 10.79 39.10 1.51
C ALA A 197 10.48 40.42 0.76
N LYS A 198 11.48 41.31 0.67
CA LYS A 198 11.34 42.63 0.02
C LYS A 198 12.53 42.93 -0.89
N ASN A 199 12.37 43.94 -1.74
CA ASN A 199 13.48 44.49 -2.52
C ASN A 199 14.50 45.16 -1.57
N GLY A 200 15.48 44.39 -1.08
CA GLY A 200 16.44 44.82 -0.07
C GLY A 200 17.30 43.69 0.47
N SER A 201 18.10 43.99 1.49
CA SER A 201 18.84 42.97 2.24
C SER A 201 18.02 42.49 3.43
N PRO A 202 18.09 41.20 3.80
CA PRO A 202 17.50 40.67 5.02
C PRO A 202 17.95 41.45 6.27
N SER A 203 17.08 41.54 7.27
CA SER A 203 17.38 42.19 8.55
C SER A 203 18.59 41.58 9.29
N SER A 204 18.82 40.28 9.12
CA SER A 204 19.94 39.53 9.71
C SER A 204 21.25 39.64 8.91
N ALA A 205 21.23 40.34 7.76
CA ALA A 205 22.39 40.45 6.88
C ALA A 205 23.41 41.49 7.41
N PRO A 206 24.71 41.23 7.29
CA PRO A 206 25.73 42.19 7.69
C PRO A 206 25.72 43.45 6.79
N PRO A 207 26.20 44.61 7.28
CA PRO A 207 26.29 45.81 6.47
C PRO A 207 27.05 45.58 5.16
N GLY A 208 26.45 45.97 4.03
CA GLY A 208 27.04 45.78 2.70
C GLY A 208 26.83 44.39 2.09
N TRP A 209 26.02 43.53 2.72
CA TRP A 209 25.62 42.25 2.15
C TRP A 209 24.89 42.41 0.82
N LYS A 210 25.16 41.48 -0.11
CA LYS A 210 24.51 41.38 -1.42
C LYS A 210 24.34 39.92 -1.79
N MET A 211 23.39 39.64 -2.67
CA MET A 211 23.27 38.33 -3.30
C MET A 211 24.62 37.93 -3.94
N GLY A 212 25.07 36.73 -3.63
CA GLY A 212 26.39 36.18 -3.95
C GLY A 212 27.32 36.04 -2.74
N HIS A 213 27.01 36.70 -1.62
CA HIS A 213 27.71 36.50 -0.34
C HIS A 213 27.16 35.27 0.42
N ALA A 214 27.79 34.97 1.55
CA ALA A 214 27.31 33.93 2.46
C ALA A 214 25.90 34.26 2.99
N VAL A 215 25.11 33.22 3.21
CA VAL A 215 23.73 33.34 3.69
C VAL A 215 23.71 33.98 5.08
N PRO A 216 22.79 34.92 5.36
CA PRO A 216 22.59 35.48 6.69
C PRO A 216 22.25 34.41 7.74
N LYS A 217 22.64 34.64 9.00
CA LYS A 217 22.60 33.64 10.08
C LYS A 217 21.21 33.06 10.40
N ASP A 218 20.14 33.81 10.15
CA ASP A 218 18.76 33.44 10.49
C ASP A 218 17.91 33.23 9.22
N ALA A 219 18.54 32.88 8.10
CA ALA A 219 17.85 32.75 6.82
C ALA A 219 17.09 31.41 6.70
N ARG A 220 15.96 31.43 6.00
CA ARG A 220 15.14 30.27 5.67
C ARG A 220 15.93 29.14 4.99
N TRP A 221 16.93 29.50 4.17
CA TRP A 221 17.86 28.55 3.57
C TRP A 221 18.63 27.74 4.61
N LEU A 222 19.12 28.36 5.69
CA LEU A 222 19.85 27.64 6.73
C LEU A 222 18.92 26.72 7.53
N ASP A 223 17.69 27.14 7.79
CA ASP A 223 16.64 26.29 8.40
C ASP A 223 16.34 25.07 7.52
N THR A 224 16.30 25.27 6.20
CA THR A 224 16.14 24.20 5.21
C THR A 224 17.31 23.23 5.24
N VAL A 225 18.54 23.74 5.26
CA VAL A 225 19.75 22.90 5.37
C VAL A 225 19.73 22.09 6.66
N ALA A 226 19.32 22.69 7.79
CA ALA A 226 19.19 21.98 9.06
C ALA A 226 18.12 20.88 9.00
N ALA A 227 16.96 21.15 8.41
CA ALA A 227 15.89 20.16 8.26
C ALA A 227 16.29 19.00 7.33
N VAL A 228 16.94 19.28 6.20
CA VAL A 228 17.46 18.26 5.29
C VAL A 228 18.59 17.46 5.95
N ASN A 229 19.46 18.09 6.76
CA ASN A 229 20.46 17.37 7.54
C ASN A 229 19.81 16.38 8.51
N GLY A 230 18.78 16.80 9.26
CA GLY A 230 18.06 15.90 10.17
C GLY A 230 17.34 14.76 9.43
N PHE A 231 16.88 15.00 8.19
CA PHE A 231 16.36 13.95 7.32
C PHE A 231 17.45 12.96 6.92
N LEU A 232 18.63 13.44 6.49
CA LEU A 232 19.75 12.59 6.11
C LEU A 232 20.28 11.79 7.31
N ASP A 233 20.30 12.36 8.51
CA ASP A 233 20.69 11.63 9.74
C ASP A 233 19.76 10.42 9.99
N ILE A 234 18.44 10.59 9.80
CA ILE A 234 17.47 9.48 9.89
C ILE A 234 17.75 8.41 8.84
N MET A 235 18.16 8.81 7.63
CA MET A 235 18.52 7.87 6.55
C MET A 235 19.88 7.19 6.79
N GLU A 236 20.81 7.79 7.53
CA GLU A 236 22.09 7.15 7.90
C GLU A 236 21.90 6.11 9.01
N ASP A 237 21.02 6.41 9.97
CA ASP A 237 20.66 5.49 11.06
C ASP A 237 19.74 4.35 10.58
N SER A 238 19.11 4.55 9.43
CA SER A 238 18.25 3.57 8.79
C SER A 238 19.01 2.32 8.35
N SER A 239 18.39 1.15 8.47
CA SER A 239 18.90 -0.09 7.90
C SER A 239 18.57 -0.29 6.42
N HIS A 240 17.85 0.65 5.79
CA HIS A 240 17.53 0.52 4.37
C HIS A 240 18.72 0.92 3.48
N ASP A 241 18.61 0.57 2.20
CA ASP A 241 19.54 1.02 1.16
C ASP A 241 18.85 2.17 0.43
N GLU A 242 18.93 3.37 1.00
CA GLU A 242 18.44 4.59 0.38
C GLU A 242 19.54 5.28 -0.45
N ARG A 243 19.14 5.80 -1.61
CA ARG A 243 19.98 6.71 -2.39
C ARG A 243 19.27 8.04 -2.49
N VAL A 244 20.01 9.11 -2.25
CA VAL A 244 19.46 10.46 -2.27
C VAL A 244 20.18 11.27 -3.35
N SER A 245 19.44 12.10 -4.05
CA SER A 245 19.94 13.10 -4.96
C SER A 245 19.49 14.48 -4.51
N LEU A 246 20.29 15.50 -4.84
CA LEU A 246 20.00 16.89 -4.54
C LEU A 246 19.93 17.70 -5.82
N SER A 247 18.78 18.31 -6.05
CA SER A 247 18.59 19.32 -7.08
C SER A 247 18.22 20.64 -6.42
N THR A 248 18.75 21.74 -6.96
CA THR A 248 18.35 23.08 -6.52
C THR A 248 17.82 23.88 -7.69
N TYR A 249 16.90 24.80 -7.42
CA TYR A 249 16.32 25.65 -8.45
C TYR A 249 16.23 27.11 -8.02
N SER A 250 16.30 28.00 -8.99
CA SER A 250 15.88 29.40 -8.87
C SER A 250 15.21 29.82 -10.18
N ASP A 251 15.87 30.59 -11.04
CA ASP A 251 15.42 30.84 -12.42
C ASP A 251 15.53 29.57 -13.28
N LYS A 252 16.55 28.75 -12.97
CA LYS A 252 16.86 27.47 -13.61
C LYS A 252 17.08 26.42 -12.54
N SER A 253 16.86 25.15 -12.89
CA SER A 253 17.19 24.00 -12.06
C SER A 253 18.55 23.40 -12.41
N LYS A 254 19.14 22.68 -11.46
CA LYS A 254 20.34 21.86 -11.66
C LYS A 254 20.38 20.73 -10.63
N ALA A 255 20.70 19.51 -11.07
CA ALA A 255 21.16 18.45 -10.19
C ALA A 255 22.56 18.78 -9.64
N ASP A 256 22.65 19.14 -8.36
CA ASP A 256 23.92 19.42 -7.70
C ASP A 256 24.64 18.13 -7.29
N VAL A 257 23.87 17.13 -6.87
CA VAL A 257 24.36 15.79 -6.53
C VAL A 257 23.40 14.78 -7.15
N LYS A 258 23.94 13.83 -7.92
CA LYS A 258 23.14 12.73 -8.47
C LYS A 258 22.85 11.70 -7.38
N LEU A 259 22.01 10.70 -7.68
CA LEU A 259 21.70 9.62 -6.73
C LEU A 259 22.97 9.00 -6.16
N THR A 260 23.15 9.13 -4.85
CA THR A 260 24.30 8.64 -4.09
C THR A 260 23.85 8.08 -2.75
N GLY A 261 24.62 7.13 -2.21
CA GLY A 261 24.50 6.69 -0.82
C GLY A 261 25.48 7.41 0.12
N ASP A 262 26.33 8.30 -0.42
CA ASP A 262 27.22 9.15 0.36
C ASP A 262 26.58 10.52 0.58
N TYR A 263 25.93 10.69 1.72
CA TYR A 263 25.24 11.94 2.04
C TYR A 263 26.19 13.09 2.36
N THR A 264 27.49 12.83 2.55
CA THR A 264 28.47 13.92 2.73
C THR A 264 28.57 14.79 1.49
N GLU A 265 28.37 14.24 0.29
CA GLU A 265 28.30 14.99 -0.97
C GLU A 265 27.12 15.97 -0.98
N ILE A 266 25.97 15.54 -0.48
CA ILE A 266 24.74 16.36 -0.38
C ILE A 266 24.96 17.50 0.61
N ARG A 267 25.52 17.20 1.78
CA ARG A 267 25.85 18.20 2.81
C ARG A 267 26.86 19.22 2.28
N ALA A 268 27.88 18.77 1.54
CA ALA A 268 28.87 19.63 0.91
C ALA A 268 28.25 20.55 -0.16
N ALA A 269 27.35 20.02 -0.99
CA ALA A 269 26.64 20.81 -2.00
C ALA A 269 25.73 21.87 -1.38
N MET A 270 24.98 21.54 -0.33
CA MET A 270 24.19 22.51 0.43
C MET A 270 25.06 23.60 1.05
N ASN A 271 26.18 23.22 1.68
CA ASN A 271 27.12 24.17 2.26
C ASN A 271 27.75 25.11 1.21
N ALA A 272 28.05 24.59 0.02
CA ALA A 272 28.55 25.41 -1.09
C ALA A 272 27.57 26.54 -1.45
N HIS A 273 26.27 26.24 -1.52
CA HIS A 273 25.23 27.25 -1.72
C HIS A 273 25.08 28.20 -0.53
N SER A 274 25.26 27.71 0.71
CA SER A 274 25.26 28.56 1.92
C SER A 274 26.39 29.59 1.94
N THR A 275 27.55 29.28 1.35
CA THR A 275 28.69 30.23 1.30
C THR A 275 28.57 31.27 0.17
N LYS A 276 27.78 30.99 -0.88
CA LYS A 276 27.61 31.84 -2.06
C LYS A 276 26.17 31.82 -2.55
N PHE A 277 25.32 32.59 -1.88
CA PHE A 277 23.89 32.57 -2.13
C PHE A 277 23.46 33.56 -3.20
N LYS A 278 23.22 33.07 -4.42
CA LYS A 278 22.90 33.93 -5.57
C LYS A 278 21.45 34.42 -5.61
N GLY A 279 20.54 33.73 -4.93
CA GLY A 279 19.10 33.97 -5.09
C GLY A 279 18.62 33.70 -6.52
N GLY A 280 17.41 34.19 -6.81
CA GLY A 280 16.79 34.20 -8.13
C GLY A 280 15.27 34.16 -8.04
N ALA A 281 14.60 33.92 -9.16
CA ALA A 281 13.17 33.65 -9.22
C ALA A 281 12.82 32.25 -8.70
N THR A 282 11.55 31.87 -8.77
CA THR A 282 10.99 30.64 -8.19
C THR A 282 10.38 29.76 -9.29
N ASN A 283 11.22 28.93 -9.92
CA ASN A 283 10.83 28.01 -11.01
C ASN A 283 10.59 26.57 -10.50
N ILE A 284 9.49 26.38 -9.78
CA ILE A 284 9.12 25.11 -9.15
C ILE A 284 9.03 23.97 -10.18
N GLY A 285 8.38 24.18 -11.33
CA GLY A 285 8.23 23.12 -12.33
C GLY A 285 9.54 22.62 -12.91
N SER A 286 10.52 23.51 -13.13
CA SER A 286 11.87 23.09 -13.55
C SER A 286 12.56 22.25 -12.48
N GLY A 287 12.41 22.62 -11.20
CA GLY A 287 12.90 21.83 -10.07
C GLY A 287 12.31 20.41 -10.04
N ILE A 288 10.98 20.30 -10.22
CA ILE A 288 10.29 19.00 -10.25
C ILE A 288 10.81 18.13 -11.40
N LEU A 289 10.94 18.68 -12.61
CA LEU A 289 11.44 17.93 -13.77
C LEU A 289 12.90 17.50 -13.60
N GLU A 290 13.75 18.35 -13.02
CA GLU A 290 15.15 18.03 -12.73
C GLU A 290 15.25 16.88 -11.72
N GLY A 291 14.52 16.97 -10.61
CA GLY A 291 14.45 15.91 -9.61
C GLY A 291 13.94 14.60 -10.22
N GLY A 292 12.88 14.66 -11.03
CA GLY A 292 12.36 13.50 -11.75
C GLY A 292 13.41 12.86 -12.68
N ALA A 293 14.17 13.69 -13.40
CA ALA A 293 15.23 13.23 -14.29
C ALA A 293 16.36 12.49 -13.54
N THR A 294 16.71 12.93 -12.32
CA THR A 294 17.70 12.21 -11.50
C THR A 294 17.23 10.81 -11.11
N LEU A 295 15.94 10.66 -10.78
CA LEU A 295 15.31 9.36 -10.48
C LEU A 295 15.08 8.50 -11.73
N GLY A 296 15.13 9.10 -12.91
CA GLY A 296 15.08 8.43 -14.21
C GLY A 296 16.43 7.99 -14.76
N ASP A 297 17.57 8.36 -14.14
CA ASP A 297 18.90 8.04 -14.65
C ASP A 297 19.17 6.52 -14.59
N LYS A 298 19.12 5.85 -15.74
CA LYS A 298 19.28 4.39 -15.86
C LYS A 298 20.60 3.84 -15.31
N LYS A 299 21.62 4.68 -15.11
CA LYS A 299 22.91 4.25 -14.56
C LYS A 299 22.95 4.26 -13.04
N LEU A 300 22.16 5.14 -12.42
CA LEU A 300 22.22 5.39 -10.98
C LEU A 300 20.94 4.98 -10.25
N ALA A 301 19.79 5.19 -10.88
CA ALA A 301 18.48 4.81 -10.38
C ALA A 301 18.27 3.31 -10.49
N ARG A 302 17.76 2.72 -9.42
CA ARG A 302 17.47 1.30 -9.32
C ARG A 302 16.08 1.05 -9.87
N SER A 303 16.00 0.17 -10.86
CA SER A 303 14.73 -0.14 -11.55
C SER A 303 13.68 -0.83 -10.66
N TRP A 304 14.10 -1.33 -9.50
CA TRP A 304 13.27 -2.03 -8.52
C TRP A 304 12.98 -1.22 -7.25
N ALA A 305 13.67 -0.08 -7.06
CA ALA A 305 13.47 0.80 -5.92
C ALA A 305 12.21 1.66 -6.09
N SER A 306 11.56 1.97 -4.97
CA SER A 306 10.50 2.97 -4.94
C SER A 306 11.11 4.35 -5.10
N ARG A 307 10.47 5.20 -5.90
CA ARG A 307 10.99 6.52 -6.26
C ARG A 307 10.15 7.61 -5.64
N VAL A 308 10.82 8.49 -4.89
CA VAL A 308 10.17 9.56 -4.14
C VAL A 308 10.86 10.88 -4.47
N LEU A 309 10.08 11.89 -4.81
CA LEU A 309 10.56 13.26 -5.00
C LEU A 309 10.00 14.13 -3.88
N ILE A 310 10.87 14.86 -3.20
CA ILE A 310 10.49 15.83 -2.16
C ILE A 310 10.84 17.21 -2.72
N VAL A 311 9.84 18.03 -3.00
CA VAL A 311 10.05 19.40 -3.47
C VAL A 311 9.67 20.40 -2.40
N MET A 312 10.56 21.36 -2.16
CA MET A 312 10.38 22.44 -1.21
C MET A 312 10.31 23.80 -1.91
N SER A 313 9.43 24.68 -1.43
CA SER A 313 9.31 26.09 -1.87
C SER A 313 8.97 26.99 -0.67
N ASP A 314 9.62 28.14 -0.56
CA ASP A 314 9.24 29.18 0.42
C ASP A 314 8.42 30.33 -0.17
N GLY A 315 8.23 30.32 -1.50
CA GLY A 315 7.62 31.40 -2.23
C GLY A 315 6.58 30.94 -3.25
N ILE A 316 6.16 31.90 -4.07
CA ILE A 316 5.15 31.74 -5.12
C ILE A 316 5.85 31.49 -6.46
N HIS A 317 5.36 30.51 -7.22
CA HIS A 317 5.82 30.32 -8.60
C HIS A 317 5.67 31.61 -9.40
N ASN A 318 6.75 32.06 -10.04
CA ASN A 318 6.75 33.35 -10.74
C ASN A 318 7.53 33.33 -12.06
N THR A 319 8.10 32.18 -12.45
CA THR A 319 8.80 32.04 -13.73
C THR A 319 8.93 30.59 -14.17
N GLY A 320 9.08 30.40 -15.48
CA GLY A 320 9.45 29.11 -16.05
C GLY A 320 8.29 28.16 -16.25
N ILE A 321 8.45 26.91 -15.80
CA ILE A 321 7.51 25.82 -16.08
C ILE A 321 6.49 25.73 -14.97
N GLU A 322 5.21 25.67 -15.34
CA GLU A 322 4.10 25.51 -14.40
C GLU A 322 4.26 24.21 -13.58
N PRO A 323 4.05 24.27 -12.26
CA PRO A 323 4.38 23.15 -11.37
C PRO A 323 3.42 21.97 -11.47
N ILE A 324 2.11 22.21 -11.68
CA ILE A 324 1.10 21.13 -11.73
C ILE A 324 1.31 20.20 -12.95
N PRO A 325 1.48 20.71 -14.20
CA PRO A 325 1.80 19.84 -15.34
C PRO A 325 3.13 19.09 -15.18
N ALA A 326 4.15 19.74 -14.61
CA ALA A 326 5.44 19.10 -14.33
C ALA A 326 5.30 17.94 -13.33
N ALA A 327 4.50 18.14 -12.28
CA ALA A 327 4.18 17.10 -11.30
C ALA A 327 3.47 15.92 -11.95
N GLN A 328 2.48 16.17 -12.81
CA GLN A 328 1.77 15.12 -13.52
C GLN A 328 2.71 14.32 -14.44
N GLN A 329 3.65 14.98 -15.11
CA GLN A 329 4.63 14.32 -15.96
C GLN A 329 5.52 13.36 -15.14
N VAL A 330 6.05 13.83 -14.01
CA VAL A 330 6.88 13.02 -13.12
C VAL A 330 6.08 11.88 -12.49
N ALA A 331 4.82 12.12 -12.12
CA ALA A 331 3.91 11.09 -11.60
C ALA A 331 3.67 9.95 -12.61
N ASN A 332 3.60 10.25 -13.90
CA ASN A 332 3.43 9.25 -14.96
C ASN A 332 4.63 8.26 -15.03
N GLU A 333 5.79 8.65 -14.50
CA GLU A 333 6.96 7.78 -14.36
C GLU A 333 6.95 6.93 -13.07
N LYS A 334 5.83 6.93 -12.34
CA LYS A 334 5.63 6.25 -11.06
C LYS A 334 6.54 6.78 -9.95
N ILE A 335 6.78 8.08 -9.96
CA ILE A 335 7.51 8.81 -8.92
C ILE A 335 6.47 9.50 -8.03
N MET A 336 6.49 9.19 -6.73
CA MET A 336 5.61 9.84 -5.75
C MET A 336 6.18 11.19 -5.35
N ILE A 337 5.36 12.25 -5.33
CA ILE A 337 5.83 13.60 -5.02
C ILE A 337 5.27 14.09 -3.68
N PHE A 338 6.16 14.36 -2.74
CA PHE A 338 5.86 15.12 -1.53
C PHE A 338 6.22 16.58 -1.72
N THR A 339 5.41 17.47 -1.20
CA THR A 339 5.67 18.91 -1.25
C THR A 339 5.77 19.50 0.14
N VAL A 340 6.74 20.39 0.35
CA VAL A 340 6.94 21.11 1.61
C VAL A 340 6.90 22.61 1.32
N THR A 341 5.98 23.33 1.97
CA THR A 341 5.99 24.80 1.96
C THR A 341 6.58 25.34 3.25
N PHE A 342 7.32 26.43 3.14
CA PHE A 342 7.96 27.07 4.29
C PHE A 342 7.72 28.58 4.28
N SER A 343 7.45 29.15 5.45
CA SER A 343 7.01 30.55 5.65
C SER A 343 5.55 30.81 5.30
N ASP A 344 5.01 31.92 5.83
CA ASP A 344 3.66 32.39 5.56
C ASP A 344 3.48 32.95 4.12
N GLU A 345 4.57 33.18 3.37
CA GLU A 345 4.53 33.69 2.00
C GLU A 345 4.38 32.59 0.94
N ALA A 346 4.54 31.32 1.34
CA ALA A 346 4.50 30.20 0.41
C ALA A 346 3.09 29.92 -0.12
N ASN A 347 2.99 29.52 -1.39
CA ASN A 347 1.71 29.16 -2.01
C ASN A 347 1.27 27.74 -1.62
N VAL A 348 0.70 27.60 -0.42
CA VAL A 348 0.22 26.32 0.14
C VAL A 348 -0.77 25.61 -0.79
N GLN A 349 -1.74 26.34 -1.36
CA GLN A 349 -2.78 25.74 -2.20
C GLN A 349 -2.23 25.18 -3.51
N GLU A 350 -1.25 25.84 -4.12
CA GLU A 350 -0.59 25.35 -5.32
C GLU A 350 0.24 24.11 -5.03
N MET A 351 1.03 24.13 -3.95
CA MET A 351 1.87 23.00 -3.57
C MET A 351 1.06 21.78 -3.08
N GLU A 352 -0.13 22.00 -2.54
CA GLU A 352 -1.08 20.93 -2.25
C GLU A 352 -1.59 20.26 -3.54
N LYS A 353 -1.95 21.06 -4.56
CA LYS A 353 -2.33 20.52 -5.88
C LYS A 353 -1.19 19.75 -6.54
N VAL A 354 0.05 20.24 -6.42
CA VAL A 354 1.26 19.55 -6.90
C VAL A 354 1.43 18.19 -6.22
N ALA A 355 1.28 18.12 -4.90
CA ALA A 355 1.35 16.85 -4.16
C ALA A 355 0.26 15.87 -4.62
N VAL A 356 -0.98 16.35 -4.77
CA VAL A 356 -2.11 15.53 -5.23
C VAL A 356 -1.88 15.00 -6.64
N SER A 357 -1.44 15.85 -7.58
CA SER A 357 -1.08 15.45 -8.94
C SER A 357 0.10 14.46 -8.97
N GLY A 358 0.99 14.54 -7.99
CA GLY A 358 2.11 13.64 -7.78
C GLY A 358 1.81 12.37 -6.98
N GLY A 359 0.57 12.16 -6.52
CA GLY A 359 0.17 11.01 -5.71
C GLY A 359 0.77 10.97 -4.30
N GLY A 360 1.26 12.10 -3.78
CA GLY A 360 1.83 12.20 -2.44
C GLY A 360 1.07 13.16 -1.53
N GLN A 361 1.77 13.71 -0.53
CA GLN A 361 1.17 14.57 0.50
C GLN A 361 1.90 15.91 0.62
N HIS A 362 1.16 16.91 1.08
CA HIS A 362 1.66 18.25 1.34
C HIS A 362 1.93 18.46 2.84
N PHE A 363 3.04 19.14 3.15
CA PHE A 363 3.38 19.60 4.48
C PHE A 363 3.67 21.10 4.46
N HIS A 364 3.22 21.81 5.50
CA HIS A 364 3.48 23.23 5.67
C HIS A 364 4.22 23.48 6.99
N ALA A 365 5.23 24.34 6.96
CA ALA A 365 6.00 24.75 8.11
C ALA A 365 6.09 26.27 8.20
N LYS A 366 5.87 26.81 9.39
CA LYS A 366 6.03 28.26 9.66
C LYS A 366 7.37 28.62 10.28
N ASP A 367 7.97 27.66 10.98
CA ASP A 367 9.24 27.81 11.70
C ASP A 367 10.17 26.61 11.41
N SER A 368 11.42 26.72 11.85
CA SER A 368 12.45 25.72 11.63
C SER A 368 12.17 24.37 12.32
N GLN A 369 11.45 24.39 13.46
CA GLN A 369 11.08 23.18 14.19
C GLN A 369 10.00 22.40 13.44
N GLN A 370 8.97 23.08 12.95
CA GLN A 370 7.92 22.51 12.11
C GLN A 370 8.50 21.97 10.80
N LEU A 371 9.47 22.67 10.21
CA LEU A 371 10.14 22.22 8.98
C LEU A 371 10.90 20.91 9.22
N THR A 372 11.68 20.84 10.29
CA THR A 372 12.39 19.62 10.70
C THR A 372 11.43 18.46 10.94
N GLU A 373 10.32 18.72 11.63
CA GLU A 373 9.29 17.70 11.89
C GLU A 373 8.56 17.27 10.62
N ALA A 374 8.34 18.16 9.65
CA ALA A 374 7.77 17.82 8.35
C ALA A 374 8.66 16.84 7.58
N PHE A 375 9.96 17.12 7.49
CA PHE A 375 10.93 16.21 6.87
C PHE A 375 11.02 14.86 7.62
N ARG A 376 10.99 14.87 8.95
CA ARG A 376 10.93 13.63 9.75
C ARG A 376 9.66 12.82 9.49
N LYS A 377 8.50 13.48 9.36
CA LYS A 377 7.23 12.80 9.01
C LYS A 377 7.29 12.19 7.63
N ILE A 378 7.91 12.87 6.66
CA ILE A 378 8.13 12.32 5.32
C ILE A 378 9.03 11.08 5.40
N ALA A 379 10.15 11.13 6.12
CA ALA A 379 11.02 9.97 6.30
C ALA A 379 10.25 8.76 6.87
N LYS A 380 9.35 8.99 7.85
CA LYS A 380 8.52 7.92 8.41
C LYS A 380 7.39 7.47 7.50
N SER A 381 6.90 8.28 6.57
CA SER A 381 5.77 7.94 5.68
C SER A 381 6.18 7.15 4.43
N LEU A 382 7.48 6.90 4.25
CA LEU A 382 8.00 6.16 3.10
C LEU A 382 7.40 4.74 3.00
N PRO A 383 7.17 4.23 1.76
CA PRO A 383 6.38 3.03 1.51
C PRO A 383 7.08 1.72 1.91
N THR A 384 6.30 0.75 2.37
CA THR A 384 6.71 -0.66 2.64
C THR A 384 5.95 -1.63 1.73
N LEU A 385 6.52 -2.78 1.36
CA LEU A 385 5.88 -3.79 0.49
C LEU A 385 5.53 -5.08 1.24
N ILE A 386 4.43 -5.72 0.82
CA ILE A 386 4.13 -7.12 1.18
C ILE A 386 4.53 -8.01 0.02
N THR A 387 5.21 -9.09 0.36
CA THR A 387 5.77 -10.11 -0.53
C THR A 387 5.34 -11.49 -0.01
N PHE A 388 5.28 -12.47 -0.92
CA PHE A 388 4.79 -13.81 -0.65
C PHE A 388 5.82 -14.86 -1.05
#